data_AF-A0A178CC36-F1
#
_entry.id   AF-A0A178CC36-F1
#
_cell.length_a   1.000
_cell.length_b   1.000
_cell.length_c   1.000
_cell.angle_alpha   90.00
_cell.angle_beta   90.00
_cell.angle_gamma   90.00
#
_symmetry.space_group_name_H-M   'P 1'
#
loop_
_entity.id
_entity.type
_entity.pdbx_description
1 polymer ?
#
loop_
_entity_poly.entity_id
_entity_poly.type
_entity_poly.pdbx_seq_one_letter_code
_entity_poly.pdbx_strand_id
1 'polypeptide(L)'
;MAHTPSSQEVLESIAEFGIVLLAAQEALARVSLFEDMTSHGLVLPPTESWKGNGDDSPNFRSLGKLSPPVMRKIEPFGAQFLAYARRKRHGRTFSEDQRLEALKKVKKSEDDDDDEISEPEDPLMLARDAKDWKGQDHYAVLGLSKYRYKATDEQIKKAHRKKVLKHHPDKKAAAGQSDENDSFFKCIQRAHEILTDPVKRRQWDSVDEAADVEPPTKKDMQKPGNFYKKWNAVFQSEARFSKKTPVPMLGDENSTREEVEQFYDFWYNFDSWRTFEYLDEDVPDDNEGRDHKRHIEKKNANARRKRKTEDTARLRKLVDDCLSYDERIKKFRKAASADKNKKRLEKEAAAKREAEEKQRAKEEEERKKKEEEEKLKADKEVAKKAKEAAKNAVKKNKRVVKSSVKDVNYFSEGEASPKQIDDVLNDVDKLLANVDPDELAELVSKLNIAGKDAAKVKEVFSETTGGLVGGGKLKESDLKVLK
;
A
#
# COMPACT_ATOMS: atom_id res chain seq x y z
N MET A 1 -11.45 -34.23 129.48
CA MET A 1 -11.57 -34.72 128.09
C MET A 1 -11.53 -33.51 127.18
N ALA A 2 -10.41 -33.27 126.50
CA ALA A 2 -10.29 -32.22 125.50
C ALA A 2 -10.40 -32.89 124.13
N HIS A 3 -11.31 -32.41 123.29
CA HIS A 3 -11.54 -32.94 121.94
C HIS A 3 -10.43 -32.38 121.04
N THR A 4 -9.52 -33.24 120.58
CA THR A 4 -8.55 -32.90 119.54
C THR A 4 -9.26 -32.99 118.18
N PRO A 5 -9.31 -31.89 117.40
CA PRO A 5 -10.02 -31.90 116.12
C PRO A 5 -9.36 -32.86 115.13
N SER A 6 -10.19 -33.51 114.32
CA SER A 6 -9.79 -34.44 113.26
C SER A 6 -9.01 -33.69 112.16
N SER A 7 -8.06 -34.35 111.49
CA SER A 7 -7.34 -33.77 110.34
C SER A 7 -8.28 -33.29 109.23
N GLN A 8 -9.51 -33.82 109.16
CA GLN A 8 -10.53 -33.40 108.21
C GLN A 8 -11.18 -32.05 108.62
N GLU A 9 -11.38 -31.81 109.91
CA GLU A 9 -11.92 -30.54 110.44
C GLU A 9 -10.92 -29.39 110.27
N VAL A 10 -9.62 -29.68 110.36
CA VAL A 10 -8.55 -28.69 110.09
C VAL A 10 -8.52 -28.30 108.62
N LEU A 11 -8.76 -29.26 107.70
CA LEU A 11 -8.78 -29.00 106.26
C LEU A 11 -10.01 -28.22 105.81
N GLU A 12 -11.19 -28.50 106.39
CA GLU A 12 -12.41 -27.73 106.14
C GLU A 12 -12.28 -26.29 106.65
N SER A 13 -11.68 -26.07 107.82
CA SER A 13 -11.42 -24.73 108.34
C SER A 13 -10.46 -23.91 107.45
N ILE A 14 -9.42 -24.56 106.88
CA ILE A 14 -8.50 -23.91 105.93
C ILE A 14 -9.22 -23.56 104.62
N ALA A 15 -10.11 -24.42 104.13
CA ALA A 15 -10.90 -24.17 102.94
C ALA A 15 -11.88 -23.00 103.12
N GLU A 16 -12.56 -22.93 104.28
CA GLU A 16 -13.43 -21.80 104.63
C GLU A 16 -12.64 -20.48 104.74
N PHE A 17 -11.46 -20.51 105.36
CA PHE A 17 -10.59 -19.33 105.45
C PHE A 17 -10.11 -18.86 104.07
N GLY A 18 -9.81 -19.79 103.17
CA GLY A 18 -9.43 -19.50 101.78
C GLY A 18 -10.55 -18.84 100.97
N ILE A 19 -11.80 -19.27 101.16
CA ILE A 19 -12.97 -18.67 100.52
C ILE A 19 -13.21 -17.24 101.03
N VAL A 20 -13.08 -17.02 102.34
CA VAL A 20 -13.20 -15.68 102.94
C VAL A 20 -12.09 -14.75 102.45
N LEU A 21 -10.85 -15.25 102.32
CA LEU A 21 -9.72 -14.48 101.80
C LEU A 21 -9.92 -14.11 100.32
N LEU A 22 -10.43 -15.03 99.50
CA LEU A 22 -10.70 -14.79 98.09
C LEU A 22 -11.82 -13.75 97.92
N ALA A 23 -12.89 -13.85 98.72
CA ALA A 23 -13.98 -12.88 98.74
C ALA A 23 -13.53 -11.49 99.22
N ALA A 24 -12.63 -11.43 100.21
CA ALA A 24 -12.02 -10.18 100.67
C ALA A 24 -11.11 -9.56 99.60
N GLN A 25 -10.36 -10.38 98.87
CA GLN A 25 -9.48 -9.93 97.79
C GLN A 25 -10.27 -9.47 96.56
N GLU A 26 -11.41 -10.11 96.26
CA GLU A 26 -12.35 -9.68 95.23
C GLU A 26 -13.09 -8.39 95.62
N ALA A 27 -13.43 -8.22 96.90
CA ALA A 27 -13.99 -6.98 97.44
C ALA A 27 -12.98 -5.81 97.40
N LEU A 28 -11.72 -6.05 97.76
CA LEU A 28 -10.62 -5.08 97.63
C LEU A 28 -10.35 -4.71 96.17
N ALA A 29 -10.38 -5.67 95.24
CA ALA A 29 -10.24 -5.43 93.81
C ALA A 29 -11.42 -4.61 93.25
N ARG A 30 -12.64 -4.84 93.75
CA ARG A 30 -13.82 -4.03 93.40
C ARG A 30 -13.73 -2.59 93.92
N VAL A 31 -13.20 -2.37 95.12
CA VAL A 31 -12.97 -1.03 95.67
C VAL A 31 -11.88 -0.29 94.89
N SER A 32 -10.80 -0.98 94.53
CA SER A 32 -9.72 -0.44 93.68
C SER A 32 -10.20 -0.07 92.27
N LEU A 33 -11.01 -0.92 91.64
CA LEU A 33 -11.67 -0.60 90.35
C LEU A 33 -12.65 0.58 90.48
N PHE A 34 -13.31 0.73 91.65
CA PHE A 34 -14.21 1.85 91.92
C PHE A 34 -13.46 3.18 92.02
N GLU A 35 -12.31 3.21 92.68
CA GLU A 35 -11.44 4.39 92.74
C GLU A 35 -10.89 4.76 91.34
N ASP A 36 -10.44 3.78 90.55
CA ASP A 36 -9.90 4.02 89.20
C ASP A 36 -10.94 4.55 88.21
N MET A 37 -12.19 4.07 88.27
CA MET A 37 -13.26 4.52 87.36
C MET A 37 -13.67 5.98 87.59
N THR A 38 -13.61 6.48 88.82
CA THR A 38 -13.88 7.90 89.12
C THR A 38 -12.78 8.83 88.61
N SER A 39 -11.54 8.34 88.46
CA SER A 39 -10.40 9.10 87.96
C SER A 39 -10.42 9.32 86.43
N HIS A 40 -11.22 8.54 85.70
CA HIS A 40 -11.27 8.55 84.22
C HIS A 40 -12.55 9.14 83.63
N GLY A 41 -13.37 9.82 84.43
CA GLY A 41 -14.56 10.53 83.94
C GLY A 41 -15.64 9.62 83.34
N LEU A 42 -15.57 8.31 83.62
CA LEU A 42 -16.58 7.34 83.20
C LEU A 42 -17.73 7.36 84.21
N VAL A 43 -18.92 7.73 83.73
CA VAL A 43 -20.15 7.74 84.54
C VAL A 43 -20.45 6.30 84.97
N LEU A 44 -20.54 6.07 86.28
CA LEU A 44 -20.89 4.76 86.85
C LEU A 44 -22.30 4.35 86.37
N PRO A 45 -22.52 3.05 86.07
CA PRO A 45 -23.85 2.56 85.74
C PRO A 45 -24.79 2.79 86.94
N PRO A 46 -26.07 3.14 86.70
CA PRO A 46 -27.02 3.35 87.79
C PRO A 46 -27.17 2.08 88.63
N THR A 47 -27.37 2.26 89.93
CA THR A 47 -27.57 1.16 90.90
C THR A 47 -28.84 0.37 90.57
N GLU A 48 -28.93 -0.89 91.01
CA GLU A 48 -30.13 -1.74 90.80
C GLU A 48 -31.43 -1.12 91.35
N SER A 49 -31.33 -0.16 92.27
CA SER A 49 -32.45 0.61 92.84
C SER A 49 -32.89 1.82 92.00
N TRP A 50 -32.25 2.10 90.85
CA TRP A 50 -32.57 3.25 90.00
C TRP A 50 -33.89 3.05 89.24
N LYS A 51 -34.89 3.88 89.56
CA LYS A 51 -36.26 3.75 89.02
C LYS A 51 -36.52 4.51 87.72
N GLY A 52 -35.48 5.09 87.10
CA GLY A 52 -35.65 6.00 85.95
C GLY A 52 -36.36 7.31 86.34
N ASN A 53 -36.38 8.27 85.40
CA ASN A 53 -36.77 9.69 85.55
C ASN A 53 -37.71 10.03 86.72
N GLY A 54 -37.12 10.20 87.90
CA GLY A 54 -37.63 11.00 89.02
C GLY A 54 -36.64 12.14 89.26
N ASP A 55 -37.12 13.26 89.80
CA ASP A 55 -36.51 14.61 89.77
C ASP A 55 -35.08 14.78 90.37
N ASP A 56 -34.42 13.73 90.81
CA ASP A 56 -33.12 13.82 91.49
C ASP A 56 -31.89 13.61 90.57
N SER A 57 -32.05 13.43 89.25
CA SER A 57 -30.91 13.30 88.33
C SER A 57 -31.19 13.85 86.91
N PRO A 58 -31.02 15.15 86.65
CA PRO A 58 -31.42 15.80 85.39
C PRO A 58 -30.55 15.49 84.15
N ASN A 59 -29.44 14.75 84.29
CA ASN A 59 -28.43 14.60 83.24
C ASN A 59 -28.34 13.19 82.59
N PHE A 60 -29.24 12.25 82.89
CA PHE A 60 -29.16 10.89 82.32
C PHE A 60 -30.52 10.42 81.77
N ARG A 61 -30.58 10.13 80.46
CA ARG A 61 -31.79 9.68 79.75
C ARG A 61 -31.52 8.36 79.03
N SER A 62 -32.23 7.29 79.39
CA SER A 62 -32.04 5.97 78.74
C SER A 62 -32.57 5.99 77.31
N LEU A 63 -31.73 5.67 76.31
CA LEU A 63 -32.07 5.72 74.88
C LEU A 63 -32.63 4.39 74.31
N GLY A 64 -32.60 3.29 75.06
CA GLY A 64 -33.12 1.99 74.63
C GLY A 64 -32.55 0.82 75.45
N LYS A 65 -33.04 -0.40 75.20
CA LYS A 65 -32.52 -1.65 75.80
C LYS A 65 -31.60 -2.35 74.80
N LEU A 66 -30.46 -2.87 75.27
CA LEU A 66 -29.53 -3.67 74.44
C LEU A 66 -30.22 -4.95 73.95
N SER A 67 -29.94 -5.37 72.72
CA SER A 67 -30.40 -6.66 72.19
C SER A 67 -29.76 -7.83 72.96
N PRO A 68 -30.48 -8.94 73.16
CA PRO A 68 -29.93 -10.11 73.86
C PRO A 68 -28.73 -10.71 73.11
N PRO A 69 -27.77 -11.33 73.82
CA PRO A 69 -26.58 -11.90 73.20
C PRO A 69 -26.95 -13.07 72.27
N VAL A 70 -26.36 -13.09 71.08
CA VAL A 70 -26.56 -14.16 70.08
C VAL A 70 -25.31 -15.02 70.03
N MET A 71 -25.45 -16.30 70.37
CA MET A 71 -24.38 -17.28 70.21
C MET A 71 -24.16 -17.58 68.72
N ARG A 72 -22.93 -17.38 68.24
CA ARG A 72 -22.52 -17.71 66.87
C ARG A 72 -21.44 -18.77 66.92
N LYS A 73 -21.57 -19.79 66.07
CA LYS A 73 -20.52 -20.78 65.87
C LYS A 73 -19.45 -20.15 64.97
N ILE A 74 -18.22 -20.03 65.49
CA ILE A 74 -17.07 -19.51 64.74
C ILE A 74 -16.20 -20.71 64.34
N GLU A 75 -15.89 -20.80 63.06
CA GLU A 75 -14.97 -21.82 62.55
C GLU A 75 -13.59 -21.21 62.33
N PRO A 76 -12.50 -21.87 62.77
CA PRO A 76 -11.16 -21.37 62.54
C PRO A 76 -10.82 -21.48 61.06
N PHE A 77 -10.55 -20.34 60.44
CA PHE A 77 -10.17 -20.24 59.03
C PHE A 77 -8.87 -19.46 58.86
N GLY A 78 -8.15 -19.72 57.77
CA GLY A 78 -6.96 -18.98 57.38
C GLY A 78 -5.66 -19.75 57.49
N ALA A 79 -4.58 -19.13 56.99
CA ALA A 79 -3.27 -19.75 56.81
C ALA A 79 -2.69 -20.33 58.11
N GLN A 80 -2.90 -19.65 59.24
CA GLN A 80 -2.38 -20.07 60.54
C GLN A 80 -3.07 -21.35 61.07
N PHE A 81 -4.38 -21.48 60.86
CA PHE A 81 -5.10 -22.68 61.21
C PHE A 81 -4.68 -23.86 60.33
N LEU A 82 -4.49 -23.64 59.03
CA LEU A 82 -3.98 -24.67 58.12
C LEU A 82 -2.55 -25.10 58.49
N ALA A 83 -1.69 -24.18 58.91
CA ALA A 83 -0.35 -24.48 59.41
C ALA A 83 -0.39 -25.28 60.72
N TYR A 84 -1.31 -24.96 61.65
CA TYR A 84 -1.53 -25.76 62.86
C TYR A 84 -2.03 -27.17 62.53
N ALA A 85 -3.07 -27.29 61.68
CA ALA A 85 -3.63 -28.57 61.28
C ALA A 85 -2.59 -29.46 60.58
N ARG A 86 -1.74 -28.87 59.73
CA ARG A 86 -0.64 -29.57 59.07
C ARG A 86 0.39 -30.07 60.08
N ARG A 87 0.86 -29.23 60.99
CA ARG A 87 1.80 -29.63 62.06
C ARG A 87 1.24 -30.77 62.90
N LYS A 88 -0.03 -30.67 63.30
CA LYS A 88 -0.73 -31.69 64.09
C LYS A 88 -0.88 -33.01 63.33
N ARG A 89 -1.20 -32.96 62.03
CA ARG A 89 -1.34 -34.17 61.19
C ARG A 89 -0.03 -34.90 60.96
N HIS A 90 1.08 -34.17 60.86
CA HIS A 90 2.41 -34.74 60.57
C HIS A 90 3.29 -34.92 61.80
N GLY A 91 2.82 -34.56 63.00
CA GLY A 91 3.58 -34.70 64.25
C GLY A 91 4.83 -33.81 64.34
N ARG A 92 4.83 -32.65 63.68
CA ARG A 92 6.02 -31.79 63.52
C ARG A 92 6.05 -30.65 64.52
N THR A 93 7.25 -30.26 64.93
CA THR A 93 7.47 -29.02 65.69
C THR A 93 7.32 -27.78 64.79
N PHE A 94 7.16 -26.60 65.39
CA PHE A 94 7.01 -25.35 64.63
C PHE A 94 8.24 -25.04 63.76
N SER A 95 9.44 -25.19 64.31
CA SER A 95 10.71 -24.95 63.61
C SER A 95 10.94 -25.95 62.47
N GLU A 96 10.60 -27.21 62.69
CA GLU A 96 10.70 -28.27 61.67
C GLU A 96 9.73 -28.06 60.51
N ASP A 97 8.46 -27.75 60.79
CA ASP A 97 7.47 -27.48 59.73
C ASP A 97 7.79 -26.20 58.96
N GLN A 98 8.32 -25.17 59.63
CA GLN A 98 8.78 -23.95 58.98
C GLN A 98 9.99 -24.22 58.07
N ARG A 99 10.95 -25.04 58.51
CA ARG A 99 12.09 -25.47 57.67
C ARG A 99 11.62 -26.30 56.48
N LEU A 100 10.67 -27.22 56.67
CA LEU A 100 10.13 -28.06 55.60
C LEU A 100 9.25 -27.28 54.62
N GLU A 101 8.48 -26.29 55.09
CA GLU A 101 7.79 -25.35 54.21
C GLU A 101 8.77 -24.51 53.41
N ALA A 102 9.83 -24.01 54.04
CA ALA A 102 10.87 -23.26 53.35
C ALA A 102 11.55 -24.14 52.29
N LEU A 103 11.94 -25.37 52.63
CA LEU A 103 12.50 -26.33 51.68
C LEU A 103 11.52 -26.69 50.57
N LYS A 104 10.23 -26.87 50.88
CA LYS A 104 9.21 -27.14 49.87
C LYS A 104 8.96 -25.94 48.96
N LYS A 105 9.05 -24.71 49.49
CA LYS A 105 8.92 -23.48 48.71
C LYS A 105 10.12 -23.29 47.79
N VAL A 106 11.33 -23.55 48.28
CA VAL A 106 12.57 -23.55 47.48
C VAL A 106 12.49 -24.63 46.39
N LYS A 107 12.15 -25.86 46.75
CA LYS A 107 11.99 -26.95 45.78
C LYS A 107 10.91 -26.66 44.74
N LYS A 108 9.77 -26.11 45.17
CA LYS A 108 8.70 -25.71 44.24
C LYS A 108 9.16 -24.61 43.28
N SER A 109 9.91 -23.60 43.78
CA SER A 109 10.49 -22.60 42.89
C SER A 109 11.58 -23.16 41.96
N GLU A 110 12.31 -24.19 42.38
CA GLU A 110 13.29 -24.87 41.53
C GLU A 110 12.60 -25.69 40.43
N ASP A 111 11.55 -26.45 40.76
CA ASP A 111 10.77 -27.26 39.83
C ASP A 111 9.97 -26.37 38.84
N ASP A 112 9.31 -25.29 39.31
CA ASP A 112 8.57 -24.35 38.46
C ASP A 112 9.52 -23.53 37.52
N ASP A 113 10.81 -23.44 37.84
CA ASP A 113 11.82 -22.73 37.05
C ASP A 113 12.65 -23.64 36.11
N ASP A 114 12.49 -24.97 36.20
CA ASP A 114 13.25 -25.90 35.37
C ASP A 114 12.65 -26.14 33.98
N ASP A 115 11.35 -25.93 33.82
CA ASP A 115 10.64 -26.31 32.58
C ASP A 115 10.77 -25.32 31.41
N GLU A 116 11.19 -24.05 31.63
CA GLU A 116 11.10 -23.02 30.57
C GLU A 116 12.45 -22.48 30.04
N ILE A 117 13.55 -22.62 30.81
CA ILE A 117 14.87 -22.05 30.49
C ILE A 117 16.00 -23.03 30.87
N SER A 118 15.86 -24.31 30.51
CA SER A 118 16.87 -25.34 30.76
C SER A 118 17.19 -26.04 29.44
N GLU A 119 18.02 -25.40 28.62
CA GLU A 119 18.58 -26.02 27.42
C GLU A 119 19.79 -26.90 27.80
N PRO A 120 19.94 -28.11 27.21
CA PRO A 120 21.09 -28.97 27.47
C PRO A 120 22.39 -28.25 27.09
N GLU A 121 23.35 -28.25 28.02
CA GLU A 121 24.65 -27.62 27.81
C GLU A 121 25.53 -28.51 26.94
N ASP A 122 25.88 -28.02 25.75
CA ASP A 122 26.83 -28.69 24.87
C ASP A 122 28.23 -28.71 25.53
N PRO A 123 28.90 -29.88 25.62
CA PRO A 123 30.28 -29.97 26.11
C PRO A 123 31.25 -28.98 25.46
N LEU A 124 31.04 -28.62 24.19
CA LEU A 124 31.86 -27.62 23.50
C LEU A 124 31.64 -26.19 24.00
N MET A 125 30.45 -25.86 24.51
CA MET A 125 30.20 -24.55 25.11
C MET A 125 30.84 -24.42 26.49
N LEU A 126 30.94 -25.52 27.24
CA LEU A 126 31.59 -25.56 28.55
C LEU A 126 33.12 -25.41 28.46
N ALA A 127 33.72 -25.92 27.38
CA ALA A 127 35.16 -25.83 27.14
C ALA A 127 35.61 -24.48 26.52
N ARG A 128 34.71 -23.50 26.34
CA ARG A 128 35.06 -22.20 25.75
C ARG A 128 35.88 -21.35 26.70
N ASP A 129 36.95 -20.76 26.16
CA ASP A 129 37.78 -19.80 26.86
C ASP A 129 37.12 -18.42 26.93
N ALA A 130 37.16 -17.80 28.11
CA ALA A 130 36.66 -16.43 28.32
C ALA A 130 37.39 -15.37 27.49
N LYS A 131 38.57 -15.69 26.96
CA LYS A 131 39.37 -14.79 26.12
C LYS A 131 38.76 -14.61 24.73
N ASP A 132 38.02 -15.60 24.23
CA ASP A 132 37.30 -15.55 22.95
C ASP A 132 35.80 -15.25 23.14
N TRP A 133 35.49 -14.28 23.98
CA TRP A 133 34.11 -13.88 24.26
C TRP A 133 33.41 -13.22 23.06
N LYS A 134 34.16 -12.75 22.04
CA LYS A 134 33.59 -12.15 20.81
C LYS A 134 32.98 -13.21 19.87
N GLY A 135 33.52 -14.43 19.85
CA GLY A 135 32.97 -15.55 19.06
C GLY A 135 31.87 -16.34 19.78
N GLN A 136 31.55 -15.99 21.01
CA GLN A 136 30.58 -16.68 21.86
C GLN A 136 29.15 -16.23 21.56
N ASP A 137 28.23 -17.20 21.48
CA ASP A 137 26.79 -16.93 21.48
C ASP A 137 26.32 -16.61 22.92
N HIS A 138 26.12 -15.32 23.20
CA HIS A 138 25.73 -14.84 24.53
C HIS A 138 24.34 -15.34 24.97
N TYR A 139 23.42 -15.54 24.02
CA TYR A 139 22.09 -16.07 24.34
C TYR A 139 22.17 -17.55 24.67
N ALA A 140 22.95 -18.32 23.90
CA ALA A 140 23.12 -19.75 24.15
C ALA A 140 23.80 -20.03 25.50
N VAL A 141 24.81 -19.23 25.88
CA VAL A 141 25.48 -19.40 27.19
C VAL A 141 24.53 -19.16 28.37
N LEU A 142 23.58 -18.23 28.25
CA LEU A 142 22.53 -18.05 29.24
C LEU A 142 21.40 -19.08 29.14
N GLY A 143 21.34 -19.90 28.09
CA GLY A 143 20.24 -20.85 27.84
C GLY A 143 18.98 -20.18 27.28
N LEU A 144 19.15 -19.08 26.55
CA LEU A 144 18.10 -18.29 25.92
C LEU A 144 18.08 -18.44 24.40
N SER A 145 18.62 -19.53 23.85
CA SER A 145 18.74 -19.76 22.39
C SER A 145 17.38 -19.73 21.69
N LYS A 146 16.31 -20.18 22.37
CA LYS A 146 14.94 -20.10 21.85
C LYS A 146 14.39 -18.68 21.74
N TYR A 147 14.73 -17.79 22.67
CA TYR A 147 14.18 -16.44 22.75
C TYR A 147 15.03 -15.40 22.01
N ARG A 148 16.37 -15.51 22.05
CA ARG A 148 17.36 -14.60 21.44
C ARG A 148 16.99 -13.12 21.62
N TYR A 149 16.91 -12.36 20.52
CA TYR A 149 16.52 -10.94 20.50
C TYR A 149 15.11 -10.66 21.06
N LYS A 150 14.24 -11.66 21.20
CA LYS A 150 12.91 -11.53 21.82
C LYS A 150 12.93 -11.73 23.33
N ALA A 151 14.07 -12.11 23.92
CA ALA A 151 14.18 -12.32 25.36
C ALA A 151 13.90 -11.02 26.13
N THR A 152 13.09 -11.11 27.18
CA THR A 152 12.83 -9.96 28.07
C THR A 152 13.98 -9.78 29.08
N ASP A 153 14.13 -8.57 29.61
CA ASP A 153 15.15 -8.28 30.61
C ASP A 153 14.99 -9.14 31.87
N GLU A 154 13.74 -9.50 32.21
CA GLU A 154 13.43 -10.40 33.32
C GLU A 154 13.91 -11.83 33.05
N GLN A 155 13.70 -12.33 31.83
CA GLN A 155 14.21 -13.64 31.40
C GLN A 155 15.74 -13.68 31.41
N ILE A 156 16.42 -12.61 30.97
CA ILE A 156 17.88 -12.50 30.99
C ILE A 156 18.41 -12.56 32.43
N LYS A 157 17.81 -11.78 33.34
CA LYS A 157 18.19 -11.77 34.76
C LYS A 157 17.93 -13.13 35.43
N LYS A 158 16.80 -13.77 35.12
CA LYS A 158 16.44 -15.10 35.66
C LYS A 158 17.42 -16.17 35.17
N ALA A 159 17.69 -16.21 33.87
CA ALA A 159 18.63 -17.13 33.24
C ALA A 159 20.04 -16.98 33.83
N HIS A 160 20.51 -15.75 34.00
CA HIS A 160 21.81 -15.48 34.62
C HIS A 160 21.88 -15.99 36.07
N ARG A 161 20.88 -15.71 36.92
CA ARG A 161 20.84 -16.24 38.29
C ARG A 161 20.91 -17.77 38.31
N LYS A 162 20.17 -18.43 37.42
CA LYS A 162 20.17 -19.91 37.30
C LYS A 162 21.55 -20.44 36.90
N LYS A 163 22.18 -19.85 35.87
CA LYS A 163 23.51 -20.24 35.40
C LYS A 163 24.61 -19.98 36.41
N VAL A 164 24.56 -18.85 37.13
CA VAL A 164 25.50 -18.54 38.22
C VAL A 164 25.40 -19.56 39.34
N LEU A 165 24.20 -19.94 39.80
CA LEU A 165 24.01 -20.94 40.85
C LEU A 165 24.50 -22.34 40.44
N LYS A 166 24.39 -22.67 39.15
CA LYS A 166 24.83 -23.97 38.60
C LYS A 166 26.34 -24.06 38.39
N HIS A 167 26.96 -22.97 37.93
CA HIS A 167 28.39 -22.93 37.58
C HIS A 167 29.25 -22.10 38.54
N HIS A 168 28.74 -21.79 39.74
CA HIS A 168 29.49 -21.02 40.72
C HIS A 168 30.84 -21.70 41.05
N PRO A 169 31.97 -20.97 41.06
CA PRO A 169 33.29 -21.56 41.29
C PRO A 169 33.37 -22.29 42.64
N ASP A 170 32.72 -21.77 43.68
CA ASP A 170 32.67 -22.40 45.02
C ASP A 170 32.03 -23.79 45.02
N LYS A 171 30.89 -23.96 44.32
CA LYS A 171 30.17 -25.24 44.26
C LYS A 171 30.91 -26.27 43.41
N LYS A 172 31.66 -25.82 42.40
CA LYS A 172 32.46 -26.69 41.52
C LYS A 172 33.84 -27.02 42.09
N ALA A 173 34.41 -26.14 42.90
CA ALA A 173 35.60 -26.43 43.71
C ALA A 173 35.31 -27.56 44.71
N ALA A 174 34.13 -27.55 45.33
CA ALA A 174 33.65 -28.65 46.19
C ALA A 174 33.46 -29.98 45.43
N ALA A 175 33.32 -29.95 44.09
CA ALA A 175 33.20 -31.11 43.22
C ALA A 175 34.53 -31.54 42.56
N GLY A 176 35.66 -30.90 42.91
CA GLY A 176 37.00 -31.29 42.44
C GLY A 176 37.35 -30.90 41.00
N GLN A 177 36.61 -29.97 40.38
CA GLN A 177 36.83 -29.53 38.99
C GLN A 177 37.24 -28.05 38.94
N SER A 178 38.50 -27.76 39.28
CA SER A 178 38.99 -26.39 39.58
C SER A 178 39.24 -25.50 38.35
N ASP A 179 39.91 -25.99 37.30
CA ASP A 179 40.60 -25.07 36.37
C ASP A 179 39.87 -24.80 35.05
N GLU A 180 39.16 -25.77 34.48
CA GLU A 180 38.43 -25.59 33.20
C GLU A 180 37.08 -24.86 33.38
N ASN A 181 36.57 -24.79 34.60
CA ASN A 181 35.22 -24.28 34.89
C ASN A 181 35.14 -22.77 35.18
N ASP A 182 36.26 -22.12 35.54
CA ASP A 182 36.30 -20.67 35.79
C ASP A 182 36.16 -19.87 34.48
N SER A 183 36.70 -20.40 33.37
CA SER A 183 36.52 -19.82 32.03
C SER A 183 35.05 -19.72 31.65
N PHE A 184 34.25 -20.79 31.85
CA PHE A 184 32.82 -20.76 31.55
C PHE A 184 32.04 -19.81 32.45
N PHE A 185 32.40 -19.70 33.73
CA PHE A 185 31.78 -18.74 34.64
C PHE A 185 32.02 -17.29 34.20
N LYS A 186 33.24 -16.98 33.74
CA LYS A 186 33.57 -15.68 33.13
C LYS A 186 32.77 -15.44 31.84
N CYS A 187 32.57 -16.46 31.01
CA CYS A 187 31.71 -16.40 29.82
C CYS A 187 30.24 -16.07 30.18
N ILE A 188 29.71 -16.62 31.29
CA ILE A 188 28.36 -16.32 31.79
C ILE A 188 28.26 -14.84 32.22
N GLN A 189 29.24 -14.35 32.99
CA GLN A 189 29.26 -12.96 33.44
C GLN A 189 29.30 -12.01 32.24
N ARG A 190 30.17 -12.29 31.26
CA ARG A 190 30.32 -11.47 30.06
C ARG A 190 29.05 -11.47 29.20
N ALA A 191 28.42 -12.64 29.02
CA ALA A 191 27.15 -12.75 28.32
C ALA A 191 26.05 -11.91 28.97
N HIS A 192 25.93 -11.97 30.30
CA HIS A 192 24.97 -11.15 31.03
C HIS A 192 25.28 -9.65 30.93
N GLU A 193 26.55 -9.23 30.99
CA GLU A 193 26.94 -7.83 30.82
C GLU A 193 26.52 -7.27 29.45
N ILE A 194 26.76 -8.03 28.38
CA ILE A 194 26.39 -7.63 27.01
C ILE A 194 24.88 -7.59 26.83
N LEU A 195 24.16 -8.58 27.35
CA LEU A 195 22.72 -8.71 27.17
C LEU A 195 21.89 -7.78 28.08
N THR A 196 22.46 -7.31 29.19
CA THR A 196 21.77 -6.39 30.12
C THR A 196 21.83 -4.94 29.63
N ASP A 197 22.94 -4.53 29.01
CA ASP A 197 23.07 -3.17 28.46
C ASP A 197 22.35 -3.09 27.10
N PRO A 198 21.33 -2.24 26.94
CA PRO A 198 20.57 -2.14 25.70
C PRO A 198 21.43 -1.75 24.49
N VAL A 199 22.50 -0.98 24.69
CA VAL A 199 23.40 -0.56 23.60
C VAL A 199 24.26 -1.74 23.15
N LYS A 200 24.91 -2.44 24.09
CA LYS A 200 25.75 -3.61 23.79
C LYS A 200 24.91 -4.76 23.25
N ARG A 201 23.72 -4.98 23.79
CA ARG A 201 22.76 -5.97 23.30
C ARG A 201 22.39 -5.69 21.85
N ARG A 202 22.10 -4.43 21.52
CA ARG A 202 21.80 -4.03 20.14
C ARG A 202 22.98 -4.20 19.20
N GLN A 203 24.21 -3.91 19.66
CA GLN A 203 25.43 -4.15 18.87
C GLN A 203 25.60 -5.65 18.57
N TRP A 204 25.38 -6.52 19.57
CA TRP A 204 25.41 -7.97 19.40
C TRP A 204 24.29 -8.47 18.47
N ASP A 205 23.05 -8.04 18.71
CA ASP A 205 21.89 -8.44 17.90
C ASP A 205 22.07 -8.04 16.42
N SER A 206 22.89 -7.01 16.14
CA SER A 206 23.23 -6.61 14.77
C SER A 206 24.10 -7.62 14.02
N VAL A 207 24.75 -8.54 14.71
CA VAL A 207 25.70 -9.52 14.15
C VAL A 207 25.38 -10.96 14.54
N ASP A 208 24.24 -11.20 15.20
CA ASP A 208 23.80 -12.52 15.63
C ASP A 208 23.44 -13.42 14.43
N GLU A 209 24.42 -14.17 13.95
CA GLU A 209 24.31 -15.07 12.78
C GLU A 209 23.31 -16.20 13.01
N ALA A 210 23.19 -16.72 14.23
CA ALA A 210 22.32 -17.86 14.48
C ALA A 210 20.83 -17.47 14.66
N ALA A 211 20.52 -16.18 14.56
CA ALA A 211 19.17 -15.68 14.36
C ALA A 211 18.83 -15.38 12.89
N ASP A 212 19.82 -15.45 11.99
CA ASP A 212 19.60 -15.23 10.56
C ASP A 212 18.99 -16.49 9.93
N VAL A 213 17.99 -16.29 9.08
CA VAL A 213 17.30 -17.37 8.36
C VAL A 213 17.88 -17.46 6.97
N GLU A 214 18.44 -18.63 6.62
CA GLU A 214 19.01 -18.83 5.30
C GLU A 214 17.94 -18.73 4.18
N PRO A 215 18.29 -18.14 3.03
CA PRO A 215 17.37 -18.05 1.91
C PRO A 215 17.01 -19.45 1.38
N PRO A 216 15.74 -19.67 0.97
CA PRO A 216 15.29 -20.98 0.51
C PRO A 216 16.02 -21.42 -0.76
N THR A 217 16.34 -22.72 -0.85
CA THR A 217 16.93 -23.28 -2.06
C THR A 217 15.87 -23.48 -3.15
N LYS A 218 16.29 -23.55 -4.43
CA LYS A 218 15.36 -23.82 -5.56
C LYS A 218 14.47 -25.05 -5.34
N LYS A 219 14.99 -26.10 -4.69
CA LYS A 219 14.24 -27.35 -4.41
C LYS A 219 13.13 -27.13 -3.38
N ASP A 220 13.39 -26.29 -2.39
CA ASP A 220 12.41 -25.96 -1.35
C ASP A 220 11.18 -25.23 -1.88
N MET A 221 11.39 -24.47 -2.96
CA MET A 221 10.41 -23.59 -3.59
C MET A 221 9.51 -24.30 -4.60
N GLN A 222 9.89 -25.51 -5.04
CA GLN A 222 9.08 -26.31 -5.99
C GLN A 222 7.81 -26.88 -5.36
N LYS A 223 7.71 -26.91 -4.03
CA LYS A 223 6.51 -27.35 -3.33
C LYS A 223 5.47 -26.21 -3.31
N PRO A 224 4.20 -26.46 -3.66
CA PRO A 224 3.17 -25.42 -3.66
C PRO A 224 3.01 -24.81 -2.27
N GLY A 225 2.86 -23.49 -2.20
CA GLY A 225 2.74 -22.72 -0.95
C GLY A 225 4.04 -22.52 -0.14
N ASN A 226 5.13 -23.23 -0.44
CA ASN A 226 6.39 -23.05 0.30
C ASN A 226 7.13 -21.76 -0.03
N PHE A 227 6.91 -21.17 -1.22
CA PHE A 227 7.52 -19.91 -1.63
C PHE A 227 7.27 -18.82 -0.59
N TYR A 228 6.00 -18.48 -0.35
CA TYR A 228 5.61 -17.41 0.56
C TYR A 228 6.01 -17.74 2.00
N LYS A 229 5.82 -18.99 2.45
CA LYS A 229 6.15 -19.38 3.82
C LYS A 229 7.65 -19.20 4.13
N LYS A 230 8.53 -19.66 3.23
CA LYS A 230 9.97 -19.57 3.46
C LYS A 230 10.50 -18.15 3.26
N TRP A 231 10.08 -17.44 2.21
CA TRP A 231 10.51 -16.07 1.99
C TRP A 231 9.97 -15.10 3.03
N ASN A 232 8.73 -15.25 3.49
CA ASN A 232 8.22 -14.43 4.60
C ASN A 232 9.05 -14.63 5.88
N ALA A 233 9.51 -15.85 6.18
CA ALA A 233 10.38 -16.08 7.34
C ALA A 233 11.72 -15.33 7.21
N VAL A 234 12.32 -15.35 6.02
CA VAL A 234 13.57 -14.61 5.72
C VAL A 234 13.36 -13.10 5.82
N PHE A 235 12.33 -12.56 5.18
CA PHE A 235 12.05 -11.13 5.25
C PHE A 235 11.61 -10.69 6.65
N GLN A 236 10.97 -11.56 7.44
CA GLN A 236 10.66 -11.29 8.84
C GLN A 236 11.93 -11.25 9.71
N SER A 237 12.91 -12.13 9.47
CA SER A 237 14.19 -12.08 10.17
C SER A 237 14.99 -10.83 9.79
N GLU A 238 14.93 -10.39 8.53
CA GLU A 238 15.60 -9.15 8.10
C GLU A 238 14.85 -7.89 8.54
N ALA A 239 13.52 -7.95 8.65
CA ALA A 239 12.67 -6.81 9.03
C ALA A 239 13.02 -6.27 10.43
N ARG A 240 13.56 -7.11 11.31
CA ARG A 240 14.06 -6.70 12.64
C ARG A 240 15.10 -5.59 12.57
N PHE A 241 15.81 -5.49 11.46
CA PHE A 241 16.86 -4.49 11.24
C PHE A 241 16.36 -3.18 10.63
N SER A 242 15.07 -3.08 10.29
CA SER A 242 14.56 -1.87 9.66
C SER A 242 14.46 -0.70 10.63
N LYS A 243 14.85 0.50 10.18
CA LYS A 243 14.52 1.75 10.87
C LYS A 243 13.10 2.23 10.60
N LYS A 244 12.50 1.82 9.49
CA LYS A 244 11.19 2.28 9.01
C LYS A 244 10.13 1.25 9.38
N THR A 245 9.05 1.69 10.01
CA THR A 245 7.90 0.86 10.37
C THR A 245 6.61 1.55 9.90
N PRO A 246 5.57 0.81 9.44
CA PRO A 246 5.49 -0.65 9.34
C PRO A 246 6.31 -1.23 8.17
N VAL A 247 6.83 -2.45 8.35
CA VAL A 247 7.57 -3.17 7.30
C VAL A 247 6.59 -3.99 6.46
N PRO A 248 6.47 -3.74 5.14
CA PRO A 248 5.60 -4.55 4.28
C PRO A 248 6.13 -5.99 4.17
N MET A 249 5.21 -6.95 4.28
CA MET A 249 5.50 -8.37 4.10
C MET A 249 5.23 -8.80 2.65
N LEU A 250 5.78 -9.94 2.24
CA LEU A 250 5.68 -10.42 0.85
C LEU A 250 4.23 -10.74 0.44
N GLY A 251 3.38 -11.04 1.41
CA GLY A 251 1.98 -11.42 1.21
C GLY A 251 1.83 -12.88 0.79
N ASP A 252 0.83 -13.13 -0.06
CA ASP A 252 0.39 -14.43 -0.55
C ASP A 252 0.16 -14.41 -2.08
N GLU A 253 -0.41 -15.49 -2.62
CA GLU A 253 -0.69 -15.64 -4.06
C GLU A 253 -1.71 -14.63 -4.60
N ASN A 254 -2.56 -14.09 -3.73
CA ASN A 254 -3.68 -13.21 -4.08
C ASN A 254 -3.37 -11.73 -3.86
N SER A 255 -2.16 -11.41 -3.38
CA SER A 255 -1.78 -10.02 -3.12
C SER A 255 -1.83 -9.19 -4.40
N THR A 256 -2.32 -7.97 -4.25
CA THR A 256 -2.51 -7.04 -5.36
C THR A 256 -1.17 -6.59 -5.93
N ARG A 257 -1.19 -6.10 -7.17
CA ARG A 257 0.02 -5.57 -7.82
C ARG A 257 0.66 -4.43 -7.01
N GLU A 258 -0.17 -3.56 -6.43
CA GLU A 258 0.29 -2.42 -5.64
C GLU A 258 0.98 -2.85 -4.35
N GLU A 259 0.43 -3.83 -3.62
CA GLU A 259 1.05 -4.38 -2.42
C GLU A 259 2.41 -5.02 -2.72
N VAL A 260 2.49 -5.74 -3.85
CA VAL A 260 3.74 -6.38 -4.29
C VAL A 260 4.78 -5.32 -4.69
N GLU A 261 4.38 -4.27 -5.41
CA GLU A 261 5.25 -3.15 -5.78
C GLU A 261 5.76 -2.41 -4.53
N GLN A 262 4.87 -2.08 -3.58
CA GLN A 262 5.24 -1.47 -2.30
C GLN A 262 6.23 -2.30 -1.49
N PHE A 263 6.04 -3.63 -1.47
CA PHE A 263 6.97 -4.55 -0.83
C PHE A 263 8.36 -4.44 -1.45
N TYR A 264 8.49 -4.65 -2.76
CA TYR A 264 9.80 -4.61 -3.41
C TYR A 264 10.45 -3.23 -3.32
N ASP A 265 9.69 -2.14 -3.47
CA ASP A 265 10.19 -0.77 -3.34
C ASP A 265 10.73 -0.47 -1.94
N PHE A 266 10.06 -0.96 -0.89
CA PHE A 266 10.54 -0.84 0.48
C PHE A 266 11.88 -1.59 0.66
N TRP A 267 11.96 -2.83 0.17
CA TRP A 267 13.14 -3.67 0.34
C TRP A 267 14.34 -3.24 -0.51
N TYR A 268 14.12 -2.66 -1.70
CA TYR A 268 15.21 -2.03 -2.47
C TYR A 268 15.75 -0.75 -1.80
N ASN A 269 14.91 -0.06 -1.04
CA ASN A 269 15.25 1.14 -0.27
C ASN A 269 15.36 0.87 1.24
N PHE A 270 15.72 -0.36 1.60
CA PHE A 270 15.80 -0.80 2.98
C PHE A 270 16.86 -0.01 3.76
N ASP A 271 16.45 0.56 4.88
CA ASP A 271 17.34 1.31 5.77
C ASP A 271 17.58 0.52 7.06
N SER A 272 18.74 -0.10 7.15
CA SER A 272 19.16 -0.94 8.27
C SER A 272 19.73 -0.12 9.42
N TRP A 273 19.36 -0.45 10.65
CA TRP A 273 20.01 0.09 11.84
C TRP A 273 21.28 -0.65 12.26
N ARG A 274 21.64 -1.76 11.60
CA ARG A 274 22.86 -2.53 11.92
C ARG A 274 24.09 -1.62 11.94
N THR A 275 24.85 -1.65 13.03
CA THR A 275 26.04 -0.80 13.21
C THR A 275 27.34 -1.55 12.95
N PHE A 276 27.36 -2.88 13.13
CA PHE A 276 28.53 -3.76 13.03
C PHE A 276 29.69 -3.40 13.98
N GLU A 277 29.41 -2.60 15.01
CA GLU A 277 30.39 -2.10 15.97
C GLU A 277 30.94 -3.20 16.88
N TYR A 278 30.13 -4.25 17.14
CA TYR A 278 30.58 -5.43 17.88
C TYR A 278 31.80 -6.11 17.25
N LEU A 279 31.95 -5.98 15.93
CA LEU A 279 33.01 -6.58 15.13
C LEU A 279 34.20 -5.63 14.90
N ASP A 280 34.28 -4.54 15.65
CA ASP A 280 35.46 -3.68 15.68
C ASP A 280 36.64 -4.47 16.28
N GLU A 281 37.75 -4.55 15.55
CA GLU A 281 38.92 -5.35 15.91
C GLU A 281 39.69 -4.72 17.08
N ASP A 282 39.95 -3.42 16.98
CA ASP A 282 40.80 -2.67 17.90
C ASP A 282 39.93 -1.77 18.78
N VAL A 283 39.89 -2.01 20.08
CA VAL A 283 39.24 -1.09 21.04
C VAL A 283 40.34 -0.17 21.57
N PRO A 284 40.28 1.17 21.37
CA PRO A 284 41.31 2.07 21.87
C PRO A 284 41.48 1.90 23.38
N ASP A 285 42.71 1.71 23.83
CA ASP A 285 43.00 1.65 25.26
C ASP A 285 43.02 3.09 25.83
N ASP A 286 42.53 3.27 27.05
CA ASP A 286 42.45 4.58 27.70
C ASP A 286 43.85 5.17 27.99
N ASN A 287 44.88 4.32 27.97
CA ASN A 287 46.28 4.71 28.18
C ASN A 287 47.03 5.11 26.89
N GLU A 288 46.38 5.07 25.72
CA GLU A 288 47.01 5.39 24.42
C GLU A 288 46.90 6.88 24.05
N GLY A 289 47.90 7.38 23.32
CA GLY A 289 47.91 8.77 22.86
C GLY A 289 46.71 9.12 21.97
N ARG A 290 46.22 10.36 22.05
CA ARG A 290 45.03 10.86 21.33
C ARG A 290 45.05 10.53 19.82
N ASP A 291 46.20 10.67 19.17
CA ASP A 291 46.34 10.40 17.73
C ASP A 291 46.21 8.90 17.39
N HIS A 292 46.67 8.04 18.29
CA HIS A 292 46.51 6.59 18.15
C HIS A 292 45.02 6.20 18.26
N LYS A 293 44.31 6.73 19.25
CA LYS A 293 42.85 6.56 19.40
C LYS A 293 42.10 7.01 18.15
N ARG A 294 42.43 8.19 17.60
CA ARG A 294 41.83 8.70 16.35
C ARG A 294 42.13 7.79 15.15
N HIS A 295 43.33 7.22 15.08
CA HIS A 295 43.69 6.29 14.01
C HIS A 295 42.89 4.98 14.09
N ILE A 296 42.77 4.39 15.28
CA ILE A 296 41.95 3.20 15.52
C ILE A 296 40.48 3.47 15.17
N GLU A 297 39.90 4.56 15.67
CA GLU A 297 38.51 4.92 15.39
C GLU A 297 38.26 5.07 13.88
N LYS A 298 39.23 5.62 13.14
CA LYS A 298 39.16 5.72 11.67
C LYS A 298 39.22 4.34 11.00
N LYS A 299 40.10 3.44 11.46
CA LYS A 299 40.21 2.06 10.95
C LYS A 299 38.89 1.31 11.17
N ASN A 300 38.34 1.36 12.38
CA ASN A 300 37.06 0.74 12.71
C ASN A 300 35.91 1.35 11.92
N ALA A 301 35.84 2.69 11.81
CA ALA A 301 34.82 3.35 11.01
C ALA A 301 34.83 2.91 9.55
N ASN A 302 36.02 2.72 8.95
CA ASN A 302 36.16 2.18 7.60
C ASN A 302 35.71 0.72 7.50
N ALA A 303 36.08 -0.12 8.47
CA ALA A 303 35.63 -1.51 8.54
C ALA A 303 34.11 -1.62 8.65
N ARG A 304 33.48 -0.83 9.53
CA ARG A 304 32.00 -0.75 9.66
C ARG A 304 31.35 -0.29 8.36
N ARG A 305 31.90 0.72 7.68
CA ARG A 305 31.39 1.18 6.38
C ARG A 305 31.46 0.07 5.33
N LYS A 306 32.56 -0.68 5.28
CA LYS A 306 32.71 -1.83 4.36
C LYS A 306 31.66 -2.89 4.64
N ARG A 307 31.50 -3.33 5.90
CA ARG A 307 30.49 -4.32 6.29
C ARG A 307 29.06 -3.86 6.00
N LYS A 308 28.73 -2.58 6.20
CA LYS A 308 27.43 -2.01 5.82
C LYS A 308 27.18 -2.07 4.31
N THR A 309 28.20 -1.77 3.50
CA THR A 309 28.11 -1.90 2.04
C THR A 309 27.89 -3.35 1.62
N GLU A 310 28.62 -4.29 2.23
CA GLU A 310 28.49 -5.73 1.98
C GLU A 310 27.10 -6.25 2.40
N ASP A 311 26.58 -5.84 3.55
CA ASP A 311 25.23 -6.21 4.01
C ASP A 311 24.14 -5.63 3.09
N THR A 312 24.30 -4.39 2.64
CA THR A 312 23.38 -3.78 1.67
C THR A 312 23.40 -4.55 0.34
N ALA A 313 24.57 -4.97 -0.13
CA ALA A 313 24.71 -5.77 -1.33
C ALA A 313 24.11 -7.18 -1.16
N ARG A 314 24.32 -7.81 0.00
CA ARG A 314 23.70 -9.10 0.39
C ARG A 314 22.18 -9.01 0.34
N LEU A 315 21.60 -7.98 0.96
CA LEU A 315 20.15 -7.78 1.01
C LEU A 315 19.58 -7.52 -0.39
N ARG A 316 20.24 -6.70 -1.22
CA ARG A 316 19.81 -6.50 -2.62
C ARG A 316 19.81 -7.80 -3.42
N LYS A 317 20.85 -8.62 -3.29
CA LYS A 317 20.91 -9.93 -3.93
C LYS A 317 19.76 -10.84 -3.46
N LEU A 318 19.47 -10.83 -2.16
CA LEU A 318 18.35 -11.59 -1.57
C LEU A 318 17.00 -11.16 -2.16
N VAL A 319 16.79 -9.84 -2.32
CA VAL A 319 15.58 -9.28 -2.96
C VAL A 319 15.50 -9.67 -4.43
N ASP A 320 16.60 -9.58 -5.18
CA ASP A 320 16.67 -9.98 -6.59
C ASP A 320 16.38 -11.47 -6.77
N ASP A 321 16.93 -12.31 -5.89
CA ASP A 321 16.67 -13.75 -5.87
C ASP A 321 15.18 -14.01 -5.65
N CYS A 322 14.54 -13.39 -4.64
CA CYS A 322 13.10 -13.49 -4.40
C CYS A 322 12.28 -13.05 -5.63
N LEU A 323 12.62 -11.90 -6.22
CA LEU A 323 11.95 -11.33 -7.39
C LEU A 323 12.03 -12.26 -8.61
N SER A 324 13.15 -12.97 -8.79
CA SER A 324 13.36 -13.89 -9.91
C SER A 324 12.43 -15.10 -9.85
N TYR A 325 12.08 -15.55 -8.64
CA TYR A 325 11.23 -16.70 -8.43
C TYR A 325 9.75 -16.35 -8.36
N ASP A 326 9.39 -15.15 -7.89
CA ASP A 326 8.01 -14.69 -7.70
C ASP A 326 7.15 -14.84 -8.98
N GLU A 327 6.11 -15.68 -8.89
CA GLU A 327 5.21 -15.96 -10.01
C GLU A 327 4.26 -14.79 -10.31
N ARG A 328 3.91 -13.98 -9.31
CA ARG A 328 2.99 -12.84 -9.48
C ARG A 328 3.61 -11.80 -10.40
N ILE A 329 4.89 -11.50 -10.19
CA ILE A 329 5.67 -10.61 -11.06
C ILE A 329 5.74 -11.15 -12.50
N LYS A 330 5.90 -12.46 -12.67
CA LYS A 330 5.87 -13.09 -14.01
C LYS A 330 4.49 -12.93 -14.66
N LYS A 331 3.41 -13.11 -13.90
CA LYS A 331 2.03 -12.88 -14.37
C LYS A 331 1.82 -11.40 -14.74
N PHE A 332 2.23 -10.45 -13.91
CA PHE A 332 2.12 -9.01 -14.19
C PHE A 332 2.94 -8.58 -15.39
N ARG A 333 4.18 -9.08 -15.56
CA ARG A 333 5.02 -8.82 -16.74
C ARG A 333 4.39 -9.38 -18.02
N LYS A 334 3.84 -10.60 -17.97
CA LYS A 334 3.13 -11.21 -19.12
C LYS A 334 1.87 -10.42 -19.46
N ALA A 335 1.06 -10.04 -18.47
CA ALA A 335 -0.13 -9.22 -18.66
C ALA A 335 0.22 -7.85 -19.27
N ALA A 336 1.23 -7.17 -18.72
CA ALA A 336 1.69 -5.88 -19.26
C ALA A 336 2.25 -5.99 -20.69
N SER A 337 2.95 -7.08 -21.02
CA SER A 337 3.40 -7.34 -22.40
C SER A 337 2.24 -7.63 -23.34
N ALA A 338 1.25 -8.42 -22.90
CA ALA A 338 0.03 -8.69 -23.65
C ALA A 338 -0.77 -7.42 -23.91
N ASP A 339 -0.92 -6.55 -22.91
CA ASP A 339 -1.60 -5.25 -23.04
C ASP A 339 -0.86 -4.31 -24.01
N LYS A 340 0.47 -4.27 -23.93
CA LYS A 340 1.30 -3.49 -24.88
C LYS A 340 1.15 -4.02 -26.30
N ASN A 341 1.19 -5.34 -26.48
CA ASN A 341 1.02 -5.97 -27.80
C ASN A 341 -0.40 -5.73 -28.33
N LYS A 342 -1.42 -5.84 -27.49
CA LYS A 342 -2.82 -5.55 -27.83
C LYS A 342 -2.97 -4.10 -28.29
N LYS A 343 -2.46 -3.13 -27.51
CA LYS A 343 -2.48 -1.71 -27.90
C LYS A 343 -1.73 -1.45 -29.21
N ARG A 344 -0.60 -2.13 -29.44
CA ARG A 344 0.15 -2.02 -30.70
C ARG A 344 -0.65 -2.55 -31.88
N LEU A 345 -1.25 -3.74 -31.74
CA LEU A 345 -2.10 -4.36 -32.77
C LEU A 345 -3.35 -3.52 -33.06
N GLU A 346 -3.97 -2.93 -32.03
CA GLU A 346 -5.12 -2.02 -32.19
C GLU A 346 -4.71 -0.75 -32.93
N LYS A 347 -3.57 -0.16 -32.60
CA LYS A 347 -3.04 1.02 -33.31
C LYS A 347 -2.67 0.71 -34.76
N GLU A 348 -2.07 -0.45 -35.02
CA GLU A 348 -1.72 -0.91 -36.37
C GLU A 348 -2.97 -1.20 -37.20
N ALA A 349 -3.99 -1.85 -36.61
CA ALA A 349 -5.28 -2.10 -37.25
C ALA A 349 -6.03 -0.78 -37.55
N ALA A 350 -5.98 0.19 -36.64
CA ALA A 350 -6.55 1.52 -36.85
C ALA A 350 -5.83 2.26 -37.99
N ALA A 351 -4.49 2.25 -38.01
CA ALA A 351 -3.71 2.85 -39.08
C ALA A 351 -3.94 2.17 -40.43
N LYS A 352 -4.11 0.84 -40.45
CA LYS A 352 -4.45 0.08 -41.67
C LYS A 352 -5.85 0.43 -42.18
N ARG A 353 -6.85 0.53 -41.31
CA ARG A 353 -8.20 0.98 -41.67
C ARG A 353 -8.18 2.40 -42.23
N GLU A 354 -7.46 3.31 -41.59
CA GLU A 354 -7.34 4.70 -42.05
C GLU A 354 -6.59 4.80 -43.40
N ALA A 355 -5.55 3.97 -43.62
CA ALA A 355 -4.85 3.89 -44.89
C ALA A 355 -5.73 3.30 -46.01
N GLU A 356 -6.50 2.26 -45.71
CA GLU A 356 -7.44 1.65 -46.65
C GLU A 356 -8.59 2.62 -47.01
N GLU A 357 -9.11 3.36 -46.03
CA GLU A 357 -10.14 4.38 -46.25
C GLU A 357 -9.59 5.55 -47.08
N LYS A 358 -8.36 6.01 -46.81
CA LYS A 358 -7.68 7.03 -47.63
C LYS A 358 -7.39 6.53 -49.05
N GLN A 359 -7.03 5.26 -49.23
CA GLN A 359 -6.85 4.68 -50.56
C GLN A 359 -8.18 4.61 -51.32
N ARG A 360 -9.24 4.11 -50.69
CA ARG A 360 -10.59 4.08 -51.28
C ARG A 360 -11.09 5.47 -51.64
N ALA A 361 -10.88 6.46 -50.77
CA ALA A 361 -11.26 7.85 -51.05
C ALA A 361 -10.48 8.42 -52.25
N LYS A 362 -9.17 8.14 -52.35
CA LYS A 362 -8.34 8.55 -53.51
C LYS A 362 -8.79 7.86 -54.80
N GLU A 363 -9.06 6.57 -54.76
CA GLU A 363 -9.56 5.81 -55.91
C GLU A 363 -10.94 6.30 -56.36
N GLU A 364 -11.83 6.64 -55.42
CA GLU A 364 -13.14 7.20 -55.73
C GLU A 364 -13.05 8.61 -56.30
N GLU A 365 -12.17 9.46 -55.76
CA GLU A 365 -11.90 10.80 -56.29
C GLU A 365 -11.27 10.74 -57.69
N GLU A 366 -10.32 9.82 -57.92
CA GLU A 366 -9.72 9.60 -59.24
C GLU A 366 -10.75 9.07 -60.24
N ARG A 367 -11.65 8.16 -59.83
CA ARG A 367 -12.74 7.67 -60.68
C ARG A 367 -13.73 8.79 -61.02
N LYS A 368 -14.10 9.63 -60.05
CA LYS A 368 -14.96 10.81 -60.29
C LYS A 368 -14.28 11.81 -61.24
N LYS A 369 -12.98 12.09 -61.07
CA LYS A 369 -12.23 12.96 -61.99
C LYS A 369 -12.16 12.39 -63.40
N LYS A 370 -11.94 11.08 -63.55
CA LYS A 370 -11.94 10.41 -64.87
C LYS A 370 -13.32 10.47 -65.52
N GLU A 371 -14.39 10.21 -64.77
CA GLU A 371 -15.78 10.32 -65.25
C GLU A 371 -16.14 11.76 -65.65
N GLU A 372 -15.72 12.78 -64.87
CA GLU A 372 -15.92 14.18 -65.21
C GLU A 372 -15.12 14.61 -66.45
N GLU A 373 -13.87 14.15 -66.59
CA GLU A 373 -13.03 14.44 -67.75
C GLU A 373 -13.58 13.79 -69.03
N GLU A 374 -14.08 12.56 -68.95
CA GLU A 374 -14.76 11.90 -70.07
C GLU A 374 -16.06 12.62 -70.45
N LYS A 375 -16.87 13.05 -69.48
CA LYS A 375 -18.06 13.86 -69.75
C LYS A 375 -17.70 15.19 -70.44
N LEU A 376 -16.69 15.90 -69.94
CA LEU A 376 -16.20 17.15 -70.55
C LEU A 376 -15.67 16.94 -71.97
N LYS A 377 -15.00 15.81 -72.26
CA LYS A 377 -14.55 15.45 -73.60
C LYS A 377 -15.74 15.16 -74.52
N ALA A 378 -16.72 14.39 -74.05
CA ALA A 378 -17.95 14.11 -74.79
C ALA A 378 -18.73 15.40 -75.11
N ASP A 379 -18.90 16.29 -74.12
CA ASP A 379 -19.60 17.56 -74.29
C ASP A 379 -18.88 18.49 -75.27
N LYS A 380 -17.54 18.56 -75.22
CA LYS A 380 -16.73 19.32 -76.19
C LYS A 380 -16.87 18.79 -77.61
N GLU A 381 -16.95 17.46 -77.78
CA GLU A 381 -17.13 16.84 -79.09
C GLU A 381 -18.52 17.14 -79.67
N VAL A 382 -19.56 17.04 -78.85
CA VAL A 382 -20.94 17.41 -79.22
C VAL A 382 -21.02 18.89 -79.60
N ALA A 383 -20.42 19.79 -78.80
CA ALA A 383 -20.38 21.22 -79.10
C ALA A 383 -19.62 21.54 -80.40
N LYS A 384 -18.54 20.80 -80.71
CA LYS A 384 -17.79 20.97 -81.96
C LYS A 384 -18.63 20.55 -83.17
N LYS A 385 -19.31 19.41 -83.09
CA LYS A 385 -20.25 18.92 -84.13
C LYS A 385 -21.40 19.90 -84.35
N ALA A 386 -21.97 20.46 -83.28
CA ALA A 386 -23.02 21.48 -83.37
C ALA A 386 -22.56 22.78 -84.04
N LYS A 387 -21.37 23.29 -83.70
CA LYS A 387 -20.79 24.50 -84.33
C LYS A 387 -20.50 24.29 -85.83
N GLU A 388 -20.05 23.11 -86.22
CA GLU A 388 -19.78 22.78 -87.62
C GLU A 388 -21.08 22.69 -88.44
N ALA A 389 -22.12 22.06 -87.88
CA ALA A 389 -23.45 22.02 -88.49
C ALA A 389 -24.04 23.43 -88.68
N ALA A 390 -23.93 24.31 -87.68
CA ALA A 390 -24.40 25.69 -87.75
C ALA A 390 -23.69 26.51 -88.85
N LYS A 391 -22.36 26.39 -88.97
CA LYS A 391 -21.59 27.06 -90.05
C LYS A 391 -22.02 26.59 -91.44
N ASN A 392 -22.29 25.30 -91.59
CA ASN A 392 -22.76 24.73 -92.86
C ASN A 392 -24.18 25.19 -93.21
N ALA A 393 -25.07 25.34 -92.22
CA ALA A 393 -26.41 25.90 -92.41
C ALA A 393 -26.36 27.36 -92.87
N VAL A 394 -25.56 28.22 -92.23
CA VAL A 394 -25.38 29.62 -92.64
C VAL A 394 -24.87 29.74 -94.08
N LYS A 395 -23.88 28.94 -94.47
CA LYS A 395 -23.36 28.93 -95.85
C LYS A 395 -24.43 28.56 -96.88
N LYS A 396 -25.26 27.56 -96.58
CA LYS A 396 -26.38 27.15 -97.44
C LYS A 396 -27.40 28.29 -97.55
N ASN A 397 -27.76 28.91 -96.44
CA ASN A 397 -28.75 30.00 -96.42
C ASN A 397 -28.26 31.22 -97.20
N LYS A 398 -27.00 31.66 -97.03
CA LYS A 398 -26.43 32.76 -97.83
C LYS A 398 -26.47 32.48 -99.34
N ARG A 399 -26.27 31.23 -99.75
CA ARG A 399 -26.35 30.83 -101.16
C ARG A 399 -27.78 30.92 -101.72
N VAL A 400 -28.78 30.54 -100.93
CA VAL A 400 -30.20 30.64 -101.32
C VAL A 400 -30.60 32.10 -101.51
N VAL A 401 -30.22 32.99 -100.60
CA VAL A 401 -30.49 34.45 -100.73
C VAL A 401 -29.87 35.01 -102.02
N LYS A 402 -28.60 34.71 -102.32
CA LYS A 402 -27.96 35.16 -103.57
C LYS A 402 -28.60 34.57 -104.83
N SER A 403 -29.08 33.32 -104.78
CA SER A 403 -29.78 32.70 -105.92
C SER A 403 -31.13 33.35 -106.17
N SER A 404 -31.87 33.72 -105.12
CA SER A 404 -33.23 34.23 -105.24
C SER A 404 -33.34 35.50 -106.11
N VAL A 405 -32.37 36.42 -106.03
CA VAL A 405 -32.33 37.61 -106.90
C VAL A 405 -31.94 37.30 -108.34
N LYS A 406 -31.16 36.23 -108.56
CA LYS A 406 -30.83 35.72 -109.90
C LYS A 406 -32.03 35.03 -110.54
N ASP A 407 -32.79 34.27 -109.75
CA ASP A 407 -33.95 33.49 -110.22
C ASP A 407 -35.13 34.40 -110.65
N VAL A 408 -35.17 35.65 -110.18
CA VAL A 408 -36.12 36.70 -110.62
C VAL A 408 -35.49 37.72 -111.58
N ASN A 409 -34.40 37.34 -112.26
CA ASN A 409 -33.72 38.16 -113.27
C ASN A 409 -33.33 39.57 -112.78
N TYR A 410 -32.86 39.67 -111.53
CA TYR A 410 -32.44 40.94 -110.90
C TYR A 410 -33.49 42.06 -110.97
N PHE A 411 -34.78 41.67 -111.01
CA PHE A 411 -35.94 42.56 -111.13
C PHE A 411 -36.00 43.35 -112.46
N SER A 412 -35.41 42.86 -113.55
CA SER A 412 -35.53 43.46 -114.88
C SER A 412 -36.57 42.76 -115.77
N GLU A 413 -37.36 43.54 -116.52
CA GLU A 413 -38.39 43.05 -117.46
C GLU A 413 -37.81 42.52 -118.80
N GLY A 414 -36.49 42.63 -119.03
CA GLY A 414 -35.76 42.17 -120.23
C GLY A 414 -34.36 41.63 -119.91
N GLU A 415 -33.37 41.83 -120.78
CA GLU A 415 -31.99 41.43 -120.49
C GLU A 415 -31.37 42.39 -119.45
N ALA A 416 -30.97 41.85 -118.29
CA ALA A 416 -30.48 42.65 -117.17
C ALA A 416 -29.17 43.37 -117.53
N SER A 417 -29.13 44.70 -117.39
CA SER A 417 -27.91 45.48 -117.61
C SER A 417 -26.83 45.11 -116.58
N PRO A 418 -25.54 45.02 -116.97
CA PRO A 418 -24.44 44.72 -116.04
C PRO A 418 -24.41 45.61 -114.79
N LYS A 419 -24.84 46.87 -114.90
CA LYS A 419 -24.91 47.82 -113.79
C LYS A 419 -26.04 47.50 -112.79
N GLN A 420 -27.18 47.01 -113.27
CA GLN A 420 -28.31 46.64 -112.41
C GLN A 420 -28.03 45.35 -111.63
N ILE A 421 -27.37 44.38 -112.28
CA ILE A 421 -26.91 43.14 -111.64
C ILE A 421 -25.94 43.47 -110.51
N ASP A 422 -24.99 44.37 -110.75
CA ASP A 422 -24.01 44.81 -109.75
C ASP A 422 -24.67 45.55 -108.58
N ASP A 423 -25.57 46.49 -108.85
CA ASP A 423 -26.27 47.25 -107.80
C ASP A 423 -27.16 46.33 -106.92
N VAL A 424 -27.88 45.35 -107.51
CA VAL A 424 -28.70 44.39 -106.75
C VAL A 424 -27.84 43.43 -105.94
N LEU A 425 -26.75 42.90 -106.51
CA LEU A 425 -25.88 41.98 -105.78
C LEU A 425 -25.12 42.67 -104.65
N ASN A 426 -24.72 43.93 -104.84
CA ASN A 426 -24.08 44.73 -103.79
C ASN A 426 -25.04 45.01 -102.63
N ASP A 427 -26.32 45.30 -102.90
CA ASP A 427 -27.34 45.46 -101.86
C ASP A 427 -27.58 44.15 -101.09
N VAL A 428 -27.66 43.02 -101.80
CA VAL A 428 -27.78 41.68 -101.19
C VAL A 428 -26.55 41.33 -100.35
N ASP A 429 -25.35 41.68 -100.81
CA ASP A 429 -24.12 41.43 -100.06
C ASP A 429 -24.02 42.28 -98.79
N LYS A 430 -24.47 43.53 -98.83
CA LYS A 430 -24.58 44.40 -97.65
C LYS A 430 -25.61 43.89 -96.66
N LEU A 431 -26.75 43.38 -97.14
CA LEU A 431 -27.74 42.71 -96.32
C LEU A 431 -27.13 41.47 -95.65
N LEU A 432 -26.50 40.58 -96.42
CA LEU A 432 -25.91 39.33 -95.91
C LEU A 432 -24.71 39.54 -94.95
N ALA A 433 -24.15 40.75 -94.90
CA ALA A 433 -23.12 41.15 -93.96
C ALA A 433 -23.69 41.56 -92.58
N ASN A 434 -24.95 42.02 -92.53
CA ASN A 434 -25.56 42.61 -91.34
C ASN A 434 -26.72 41.78 -90.76
N VAL A 435 -27.07 40.66 -91.39
CA VAL A 435 -28.11 39.73 -90.92
C VAL A 435 -27.51 38.60 -90.08
N ASP A 436 -28.13 38.34 -88.93
CA ASP A 436 -27.74 37.26 -88.02
C ASP A 436 -28.19 35.87 -88.53
N PRO A 437 -27.59 34.74 -88.09
CA PRO A 437 -27.92 33.41 -88.60
C PRO A 437 -29.40 33.02 -88.55
N ASP A 438 -30.12 33.46 -87.51
CA ASP A 438 -31.55 33.18 -87.32
C ASP A 438 -32.40 34.04 -88.26
N GLU A 439 -32.12 35.35 -88.33
CA GLU A 439 -32.73 36.29 -89.28
C GLU A 439 -32.47 35.84 -90.75
N LEU A 440 -31.31 35.24 -91.03
CA LEU A 440 -30.95 34.69 -92.34
C LEU A 440 -31.77 33.44 -92.69
N ALA A 441 -32.06 32.59 -91.70
CA ALA A 441 -32.90 31.40 -91.89
C ALA A 441 -34.38 31.79 -92.11
N GLU A 442 -34.86 32.81 -91.40
CA GLU A 442 -36.19 33.38 -91.60
C GLU A 442 -36.33 34.03 -92.98
N LEU A 443 -35.34 34.83 -93.41
CA LEU A 443 -35.28 35.41 -94.75
C LEU A 443 -35.32 34.32 -95.83
N VAL A 444 -34.52 33.26 -95.69
CA VAL A 444 -34.55 32.13 -96.64
C VAL A 444 -35.90 31.42 -96.66
N SER A 445 -36.55 31.27 -95.50
CA SER A 445 -37.89 30.67 -95.42
C SER A 445 -38.93 31.53 -96.15
N LYS A 446 -38.90 32.85 -95.93
CA LYS A 446 -39.76 33.81 -96.64
C LYS A 446 -39.48 33.83 -98.16
N LEU A 447 -38.21 33.77 -98.57
CA LEU A 447 -37.81 33.72 -99.99
C LEU A 447 -38.24 32.42 -100.67
N ASN A 448 -38.15 31.28 -99.99
CA ASN A 448 -38.65 30.00 -100.51
C ASN A 448 -40.17 30.03 -100.72
N ILE A 449 -40.92 30.73 -99.86
CA ILE A 449 -42.37 30.93 -100.01
C ILE A 449 -42.67 31.88 -101.18
N ALA A 450 -41.87 32.94 -101.36
CA ALA A 450 -42.02 33.90 -102.46
C ALA A 450 -41.72 33.29 -103.85
N GLY A 451 -40.88 32.26 -103.92
CA GLY A 451 -40.62 31.49 -105.14
C GLY A 451 -39.93 32.32 -106.23
N LYS A 452 -40.47 32.32 -107.46
CA LYS A 452 -39.94 33.07 -108.61
C LYS A 452 -40.74 34.33 -108.95
N ASP A 453 -41.59 34.77 -108.02
CA ASP A 453 -42.40 35.97 -108.20
C ASP A 453 -41.56 37.21 -107.85
N ALA A 454 -41.18 37.98 -108.88
CA ALA A 454 -40.29 39.13 -108.74
C ALA A 454 -40.83 40.20 -107.76
N ALA A 455 -42.15 40.39 -107.68
CA ALA A 455 -42.75 41.37 -106.78
C ALA A 455 -42.66 40.94 -105.31
N LYS A 456 -43.00 39.67 -105.02
CA LYS A 456 -42.95 39.11 -103.66
C LYS A 456 -41.52 38.92 -103.15
N VAL A 457 -40.59 38.53 -104.03
CA VAL A 457 -39.18 38.44 -103.67
C VAL A 457 -38.63 39.82 -103.31
N LYS A 458 -39.00 40.87 -104.06
CA LYS A 458 -38.61 42.25 -103.75
C LYS A 458 -39.20 42.73 -102.43
N GLU A 459 -40.47 42.45 -102.18
CA GLU A 459 -41.15 42.80 -100.91
C GLU A 459 -40.47 42.14 -99.70
N VAL A 460 -40.12 40.86 -99.79
CA VAL A 460 -39.40 40.15 -98.73
C VAL A 460 -38.01 40.75 -98.48
N PHE A 461 -37.30 41.14 -99.54
CA PHE A 461 -36.01 41.83 -99.41
C PHE A 461 -36.17 43.22 -98.78
N SER A 462 -37.14 44.03 -99.23
CA SER A 462 -37.44 45.36 -98.70
C SER A 462 -37.94 45.35 -97.26
N GLU A 463 -38.75 44.36 -96.86
CA GLU A 463 -39.19 44.19 -95.47
C GLU A 463 -37.99 43.90 -94.56
N THR A 464 -37.08 43.05 -95.04
CA THR A 464 -35.89 42.65 -94.29
C THR A 464 -34.85 43.78 -94.23
N THR A 465 -34.61 44.49 -95.33
CA THR A 465 -33.74 45.68 -95.32
C THR A 465 -34.33 46.81 -94.49
N GLY A 466 -35.64 47.05 -94.58
CA GLY A 466 -36.36 48.03 -93.76
C GLY A 466 -36.26 47.71 -92.27
N GLY A 467 -36.38 46.44 -91.88
CA GLY A 467 -36.16 46.00 -90.50
C GLY A 467 -34.72 46.23 -89.99
N LEU A 468 -33.72 45.97 -90.83
CA LEU A 468 -32.30 46.23 -90.50
C LEU A 468 -31.98 47.72 -90.41
N VAL A 469 -32.62 48.55 -91.24
CA VAL A 469 -32.50 50.01 -91.19
C VAL A 469 -33.16 50.57 -89.93
N GLY A 470 -34.37 50.10 -89.59
CA GLY A 470 -35.07 50.46 -88.35
C GLY A 470 -34.33 50.02 -87.08
N GLY A 471 -33.60 48.89 -87.15
CA GLY A 471 -32.73 48.40 -86.09
C GLY A 471 -31.32 49.04 -86.04
N GLY A 472 -31.00 49.96 -86.97
CA GLY A 472 -29.72 50.67 -87.02
C GLY A 472 -28.53 49.84 -87.52
N LYS A 473 -28.74 48.62 -88.02
CA LYS A 473 -27.69 47.72 -88.56
C LYS A 473 -27.30 48.08 -90.00
N LEU A 474 -28.13 48.83 -90.72
CA LEU A 474 -27.88 49.24 -92.11
C LEU A 474 -28.41 50.67 -92.33
N LYS A 475 -27.79 51.47 -93.20
CA LYS A 475 -28.29 52.82 -93.52
C LYS A 475 -29.05 52.80 -94.84
N GLU A 476 -30.16 53.53 -94.92
CA GLU A 476 -30.97 53.65 -96.14
C GLU A 476 -30.17 54.23 -97.33
N SER A 477 -29.12 55.00 -97.05
CA SER A 477 -28.16 55.52 -98.05
C SER A 477 -27.30 54.43 -98.70
N ASP A 478 -27.19 53.27 -98.07
CA ASP A 478 -26.29 52.20 -98.50
C ASP A 478 -26.96 51.21 -99.47
N LEU A 479 -28.28 51.32 -99.64
CA LEU A 479 -29.10 50.50 -100.55
C LEU A 479 -29.49 51.33 -101.78
N LYS A 480 -29.43 50.73 -102.97
CA LYS A 480 -29.80 51.40 -104.23
C LYS A 480 -31.10 50.88 -104.83
N VAL A 481 -31.36 49.58 -104.72
CA VAL A 481 -32.46 48.86 -105.38
C VAL A 481 -33.39 48.18 -104.38
N LEU A 482 -32.87 47.66 -103.28
CA LEU A 482 -33.61 46.93 -102.24
C LEU A 482 -33.96 47.81 -101.04
N LYS A 483 -34.52 48.99 -101.30
CA LYS A 483 -34.97 49.93 -100.26
C LYS A 483 -36.30 49.53 -99.65
#